data_AF-A0A3M1S883-F1
#
_entry.id   AF-A0A3M1S883-F1
#
_cell.length_a   1.000
_cell.length_b   1.000
_cell.length_c   1.000
_cell.angle_alpha   90.00
_cell.angle_beta   90.00
_cell.angle_gamma   90.00
#
_symmetry.space_group_name_H-M   'P 1'
#
loop_
_entity.id
_entity.type
_entity.pdbx_description
1 polymer ?
#
loop_
_entity_poly.entity_id
_entity_poly.type
_entity_poly.pdbx_seq_one_letter_code
_entity_poly.pdbx_strand_id
1 'polypeptide(L)'
;MLAGAILSLIFSYVPGLNNKFDELSAEYKRLVMLGLVILTAGAIYGLGCAGVSEDLGLAITCDKIGLLGLIKAILAAAVANQGTYGLTRR
;
A
#
# COMPACT_ATOMS: atom_id res chain seq x y z
N MET A 1 -6.64 5.99 5.43
CA MET A 1 -7.48 5.43 6.53
C MET A 1 -8.24 4.18 6.08
N LEU A 2 -9.01 4.22 4.99
CA LEU A 2 -9.72 3.05 4.44
C LEU A 2 -8.81 1.84 4.12
N ALA A 3 -7.67 2.05 3.45
CA ALA A 3 -6.74 0.96 3.13
C ALA A 3 -6.21 0.23 4.38
N GLY A 4 -5.95 0.96 5.47
CA GLY A 4 -5.51 0.38 6.74
C GLY A 4 -6.62 -0.43 7.43
N ALA A 5 -7.87 0.03 7.36
CA ALA A 5 -9.02 -0.70 7.88
C ALA A 5 -9.26 -2.00 7.10
N ILE A 6 -9.21 -1.95 5.76
CA ILE A 6 -9.35 -3.13 4.89
C ILE A 6 -8.25 -4.14 5.18
N LEU A 7 -6.99 -3.68 5.28
CA LEU A 7 -5.86 -4.58 5.56
C LEU A 7 -5.98 -5.21 6.95
N SER A 8 -6.40 -4.44 7.97
CA SER A 8 -6.65 -4.95 9.32
C SER A 8 -7.75 -6.02 9.35
N LEU A 9 -8.83 -5.83 8.59
CA LEU A 9 -9.90 -6.82 8.43
C LEU A 9 -9.41 -8.08 7.73
N ILE A 10 -8.63 -7.96 6.65
CA ILE A 10 -8.05 -9.10 5.93
C ILE A 10 -7.16 -9.93 6.85
N PHE A 11 -6.26 -9.29 7.60
CA PHE A 11 -5.39 -10.00 8.55
C PHE A 11 -6.14 -10.62 9.73
N SER A 12 -7.33 -10.10 10.07
CA SER A 12 -8.16 -10.62 11.17
C SER A 12 -9.10 -11.76 10.74
N TYR A 13 -9.61 -11.74 9.49
CA TYR A 13 -10.62 -12.68 9.01
C TYR A 13 -10.08 -13.77 8.09
N VAL A 14 -8.87 -13.65 7.53
CA VAL A 14 -8.27 -14.71 6.72
C VAL A 14 -7.50 -15.68 7.64
N PRO A 15 -8.02 -16.90 7.88
CA PRO A 15 -7.39 -17.83 8.81
C PRO A 15 -6.00 -18.25 8.32
N GLY A 16 -5.01 -18.15 9.19
CA GLY A 16 -3.62 -18.56 8.92
C GLY A 16 -2.77 -17.55 8.14
N LEU A 17 -3.35 -16.44 7.64
CA LEU A 17 -2.58 -15.39 6.96
C LEU A 17 -1.62 -14.69 7.92
N ASN A 18 -2.08 -14.40 9.14
CA ASN A 18 -1.25 -13.80 10.18
C ASN A 18 -0.07 -14.71 10.55
N ASN A 19 -0.33 -15.99 10.82
CA ASN A 19 0.74 -16.95 11.17
C ASN A 19 1.81 -17.08 10.07
N LYS A 20 1.40 -17.17 8.80
CA LYS A 20 2.35 -17.23 7.68
C LYS A 20 3.11 -15.93 7.49
N PHE A 21 2.46 -14.79 7.72
CA PHE A 21 3.15 -13.51 7.69
C PHE A 21 4.14 -13.43 8.85
N ASP A 22 3.80 -13.91 10.03
CA ASP A 22 4.66 -13.87 11.22
C ASP A 22 5.93 -14.70 11.07
N GLU A 23 5.87 -15.82 10.35
CA GLU A 23 7.00 -16.70 10.02
C GLU A 23 8.01 -16.05 9.04
N LEU A 24 7.64 -14.98 8.31
CA LEU A 24 8.57 -14.32 7.40
C LEU A 24 9.66 -13.54 8.15
N SER A 25 10.86 -13.54 7.60
CA SER A 25 11.94 -12.66 8.06
C SER A 25 11.53 -11.19 7.93
N ALA A 26 12.13 -10.32 8.74
CA ALA A 26 11.84 -8.88 8.71
C ALA A 26 12.04 -8.27 7.30
N GLU A 27 12.99 -8.78 6.52
CA GLU A 27 13.22 -8.36 5.15
C GLU A 27 12.05 -8.73 4.23
N TYR A 28 11.61 -10.00 4.27
CA TYR A 28 10.48 -10.45 3.46
C TYR A 28 9.18 -9.75 3.84
N LYS A 29 8.94 -9.50 5.14
CA LYS A 29 7.78 -8.70 5.61
C LYS A 29 7.74 -7.31 4.97
N ARG A 30 8.90 -6.64 4.86
CA ARG A 30 9.02 -5.33 4.20
C ARG A 30 8.73 -5.39 2.71
N LEU A 31 9.24 -6.42 2.02
CA LEU A 31 8.99 -6.64 0.59
C LEU A 31 7.51 -6.90 0.32
N VAL A 32 6.85 -7.71 1.15
CA VAL A 32 5.40 -7.95 1.06
C VAL A 32 4.62 -6.66 1.27
N MET A 33 4.96 -5.86 2.28
CA MET A 33 4.31 -4.57 2.53
C MET A 33 4.53 -3.58 1.37
N LEU A 34 5.73 -3.53 0.80
CA LEU A 34 6.02 -2.71 -0.37
C LEU A 34 5.20 -3.16 -1.58
N GLY A 35 5.11 -4.47 -1.83
CA GLY A 35 4.28 -5.05 -2.88
C GLY A 35 2.80 -4.71 -2.71
N LEU A 36 2.27 -4.80 -1.48
CA LEU A 36 0.89 -4.42 -1.17
C LEU A 36 0.64 -2.93 -1.42
N VAL A 37 1.57 -2.05 -1.07
CA VAL A 37 1.47 -0.61 -1.36
C VAL A 37 1.46 -0.34 -2.85
N ILE A 38 2.35 -0.97 -3.62
CA ILE A 38 2.38 -0.82 -5.08
C ILE A 38 1.06 -1.32 -5.71
N LEU A 39 0.57 -2.48 -5.26
CA LEU A 39 -0.65 -3.08 -5.77
C LEU A 39 -1.88 -2.22 -5.47
N THR A 40 -2.03 -1.72 -4.23
CA THR A 40 -3.14 -0.83 -3.87
C THR A 40 -3.05 0.51 -4.58
N ALA A 41 -1.87 1.11 -4.64
CA ALA A 41 -1.66 2.36 -5.36
C ALA A 41 -1.98 2.20 -6.86
N GLY A 42 -1.51 1.13 -7.49
CA GLY A 42 -1.80 0.80 -8.88
C GLY A 42 -3.28 0.52 -9.14
N ALA A 43 -3.96 -0.20 -8.24
CA ALA A 43 -5.40 -0.45 -8.33
C ALA A 43 -6.22 0.85 -8.22
N ILE A 44 -5.85 1.73 -7.29
CA ILE A 44 -6.49 3.05 -7.13
C ILE A 44 -6.27 3.91 -8.38
N TYR A 45 -5.06 3.93 -8.91
CA TYR A 45 -4.75 4.65 -10.15
C TYR A 45 -5.52 4.07 -11.35
N GLY A 46 -5.58 2.74 -11.48
CA GLY A 46 -6.33 2.05 -12.52
C GLY A 46 -7.84 2.32 -12.43
N LEU A 47 -8.42 2.32 -11.23
CA LEU A 47 -9.81 2.71 -10.99
C LEU A 47 -10.06 4.16 -11.39
N GLY A 48 -9.11 5.07 -11.11
CA GLY A 48 -9.19 6.46 -11.55
C GLY A 48 -9.12 6.60 -13.07
N CYS A 49 -8.33 5.76 -13.75
CA CYS A 49 -8.28 5.71 -15.21
C CYS A 49 -9.51 5.05 -15.84
N ALA A 50 -10.25 4.23 -15.10
CA ALA A 50 -11.48 3.58 -15.55
C ALA A 50 -12.73 4.49 -15.44
N GLY A 51 -12.58 5.74 -14.98
CA GLY A 51 -13.68 6.68 -14.80
C GLY A 51 -14.51 6.49 -13.52
N VAL A 52 -14.09 5.58 -12.63
CA VAL A 52 -14.79 5.27 -11.37
C VAL A 52 -14.33 6.21 -10.23
N SER A 53 -13.31 7.03 -10.48
CA SER A 53 -12.76 7.99 -9.50
C SER A 53 -13.75 9.04 -9.04
N GLU A 54 -14.58 9.56 -9.96
CA GLU A 54 -15.53 10.64 -9.67
C GLU A 54 -16.63 10.17 -8.71
N ASP A 55 -17.17 8.96 -8.94
CA ASP A 55 -18.18 8.34 -8.07
C ASP A 55 -17.67 8.03 -6.66
N LEU A 56 -16.35 7.77 -6.55
CA LEU A 56 -15.69 7.47 -5.28
C LEU A 56 -15.12 8.71 -4.58
N GLY A 57 -15.24 9.90 -5.18
CA GLY A 57 -14.67 11.15 -4.66
C GLY A 57 -13.13 11.15 -4.62
N LEU A 58 -12.47 10.31 -5.43
CA LEU A 58 -11.02 10.25 -5.52
C LEU A 58 -10.51 11.23 -6.58
N ALA A 59 -9.81 12.28 -6.16
CA ALA A 59 -9.10 13.20 -7.04
C ALA A 59 -7.82 12.55 -7.62
N ILE A 60 -7.98 11.56 -8.49
CA ILE A 60 -6.89 10.91 -9.23
C ILE A 60 -7.01 11.33 -10.69
N THR A 61 -5.99 12.00 -11.21
CA THR A 61 -5.89 12.30 -12.64
C THR A 61 -5.20 11.15 -13.38
N CYS A 62 -5.81 10.67 -14.47
CA CYS A 62 -5.19 9.68 -15.34
C CYS A 62 -4.30 10.37 -16.39
N ASP A 63 -3.25 11.04 -15.93
CA ASP A 63 -2.31 11.78 -16.76
C ASP A 63 -0.87 11.61 -16.28
N LYS A 64 0.09 12.19 -17.02
CA LYS A 64 1.51 12.12 -16.63
C LYS A 64 1.76 12.69 -15.22
N ILE A 65 1.00 13.71 -14.83
CA ILE A 65 1.12 14.33 -13.51
C ILE A 65 0.66 13.35 -12.42
N GLY A 66 -0.49 12.70 -12.61
CA GLY A 66 -1.02 11.69 -11.71
C GLY A 66 -0.08 10.49 -11.57
N LEU A 67 0.47 9.98 -12.67
CA LEU A 67 1.45 8.88 -12.64
C LEU A 67 2.73 9.25 -11.88
N LEU A 68 3.26 10.46 -12.09
CA LEU A 68 4.43 10.95 -11.34
C LEU A 68 4.10 11.14 -9.85
N GLY A 69 2.89 11.59 -9.52
CA GLY A 69 2.39 11.67 -8.15
C GLY A 69 2.34 10.29 -7.48
N LEU A 70 1.84 9.27 -8.19
CA LEU A 70 1.80 7.88 -7.73
C LEU A 70 3.19 7.34 -7.40
N ILE A 71 4.15 7.54 -8.31
CA ILE A 71 5.53 7.10 -8.12
C ILE A 71 6.15 7.79 -6.90
N LYS A 72 5.97 9.11 -6.76
CA LYS A 72 6.45 9.85 -5.59
C LYS A 72 5.85 9.34 -4.28
N ALA A 73 4.55 9.03 -4.27
CA ALA A 73 3.87 8.50 -3.09
C ALA A 73 4.40 7.11 -2.70
N ILE A 74 4.63 6.22 -3.67
CA ILE A 74 5.22 4.89 -3.44
C ILE A 74 6.64 5.04 -2.87
N LEU A 75 7.47 5.92 -3.45
CA LEU A 75 8.82 6.17 -2.95
C LEU A 75 8.80 6.75 -1.53
N ALA A 76 7.93 7.72 -1.25
CA ALA A 76 7.77 8.28 0.08
C ALA A 76 7.33 7.21 1.10
N ALA A 77 6.38 6.35 0.73
CA ALA A 77 5.92 5.24 1.56
C ALA A 77 7.06 4.22 1.81
N ALA A 78 7.86 3.89 0.79
CA ALA A 78 9.00 3.00 0.92
C ALA A 78 10.08 3.57 1.86
N VAL A 79 10.42 4.85 1.70
CA VAL A 79 11.37 5.56 2.59
C VAL A 79 10.83 5.60 4.02
N ALA A 80 9.55 5.89 4.21
CA ALA A 80 8.91 5.88 5.52
C ALA A 80 8.99 4.49 6.17
N ASN A 81 8.63 3.43 5.44
CA ASN A 81 8.68 2.04 5.93
C ASN A 81 10.10 1.61 6.32
N GLN A 82 11.12 1.99 5.54
CA GLN A 82 12.51 1.67 5.87
C GLN A 82 13.04 2.55 7.02
N GLY A 83 12.63 3.81 7.10
CA GLY A 83 12.99 4.75 8.17
C GLY A 83 12.41 4.36 9.53
N THR A 84 11.19 3.80 9.58
CA THR A 84 10.59 3.30 10.83
C THR A 84 11.42 2.20 11.46
N TYR A 85 12.05 1.32 10.67
CA TYR A 85 12.93 0.26 11.19
C TYR A 85 14.25 0.77 11.77
N GLY A 86 14.74 1.92 11.32
CA GLY A 86 15.87 2.59 11.97
C GLY A 86 15.52 3.11 13.37
N LEU A 87 14.25 3.44 13.61
CA LEU A 87 13.75 4.00 14.86
C LEU A 87 13.26 2.95 15.86
N THR A 88 12.73 1.81 15.42
CA THR A 88 12.27 0.70 16.28
C THR A 88 13.38 -0.27 16.70
N ARG A 89 14.63 -0.09 16.25
CA ARG A 89 15.78 -0.77 16.83
C ARG A 89 16.13 -0.13 18.18
N ARG A 90 15.44 -0.55 19.25
CA ARG A 90 15.87 -0.40 20.65
C ARG A 90 15.86 -1.76 21.31
#